data_AF-A0A7J7CSI3-F1
#
_entry.id   AF-A0A7J7CSI3-F1
#
_cell.length_a   1.000
_cell.length_b   1.000
_cell.length_c   1.000
_cell.angle_alpha   90.00
_cell.angle_beta   90.00
_cell.angle_gamma   90.00
#
_symmetry.space_group_name_H-M   'P 1'
#
loop_
_entity.id
_entity.type
_entity.pdbx_description
1 polymer ?
#
loop_
_entity_poly.entity_id
_entity_poly.type
_entity_poly.pdbx_seq_one_letter_code
_entity_poly.pdbx_strand_id
1 'polypeptide(L)'
;MSPSFPLLFFLSLLSLLSLSLSQPRGILIDCGATVGSTIDGLEWLPDGNFVSSGTPRNLTMPVLVPILSTVRSFPLENNLNRKFCYEVQVFRGAKYLVRTTYFYGGINGRDSPPVFDQIVDGTLWRVVNTTEDYARNMSSYYEGVFLAQGKTMSVCIAANRFTISDPFISALEFVILGDSLYNSTDFGKYGLSLVARHSFGYSGPLIRYPDDQFDRFWEPFDQSDSTVVSNRNISVSGFWNLPPSRIFDTKLTSGQSEALELRWPSWPLPSTMYYIALYFADDRDSSFEGSRVLNISINHVTYFGNLNVTPAGVTVFATQWPLSGLTTITLSPTANSNGGSSINAGEVFEVLALGGRTTTRDVIALETIKNSLQNPPLDWNGDPCLPREYRWTGVTCSEGPRIRVITINLTSMGLVGSLSPSVARLTALTGIWLGNNSLSGSLPDLSSLKILEIL
;
A
#
# COMPACT_ATOMS: atom_id res chain seq x y z
N MET A 1 -58.59 40.29 40.03
CA MET A 1 -58.24 38.93 40.49
C MET A 1 -57.75 38.17 39.28
N SER A 2 -56.55 37.61 39.40
CA SER A 2 -55.71 37.04 38.35
C SER A 2 -56.39 35.95 37.53
N PRO A 3 -55.98 35.77 36.26
CA PRO A 3 -55.82 34.43 35.74
C PRO A 3 -54.39 34.19 35.23
N SER A 4 -53.90 33.05 35.66
CA SER A 4 -52.66 32.37 35.37
C SER A 4 -52.48 32.03 33.88
N PHE A 5 -51.30 32.36 33.32
CA PHE A 5 -50.79 31.80 32.07
C PHE A 5 -49.72 30.74 32.39
N PRO A 6 -49.79 29.52 31.80
CA PRO A 6 -48.75 28.51 31.99
C PRO A 6 -47.53 28.82 31.11
N LEU A 7 -46.35 28.73 31.70
CA LEU A 7 -45.05 28.86 31.02
C LEU A 7 -44.74 27.54 30.29
N LEU A 8 -44.89 27.50 28.96
CA LEU A 8 -44.41 26.41 28.13
C LEU A 8 -42.89 26.53 27.96
N PHE A 9 -42.16 25.68 28.67
CA PHE A 9 -40.71 25.50 28.52
C PHE A 9 -40.45 24.73 27.21
N PHE A 10 -40.01 25.44 26.17
CA PHE A 10 -39.44 24.80 24.97
C PHE A 10 -38.02 24.31 25.33
N LEU A 11 -37.90 23.05 25.74
CA LEU A 11 -36.62 22.36 25.76
C LEU A 11 -36.21 22.10 24.30
N SER A 12 -35.30 22.92 23.78
CA SER A 12 -34.59 22.62 22.54
C SER A 12 -33.79 21.35 22.75
N LEU A 13 -34.26 20.24 22.19
CA LEU A 13 -33.51 19.00 22.10
C LEU A 13 -32.34 19.23 21.13
N LEU A 14 -31.21 19.73 21.64
CA LEU A 14 -29.93 19.59 20.94
C LEU A 14 -29.64 18.10 20.91
N SER A 15 -29.97 17.47 19.78
CA SER A 15 -29.46 16.15 19.44
C SER A 15 -27.94 16.22 19.50
N LEU A 16 -27.37 15.67 20.56
CA LEU A 16 -25.98 15.23 20.58
C LEU A 16 -25.86 14.15 19.49
N LEU A 17 -25.62 14.56 18.24
CA LEU A 17 -24.97 13.68 17.30
C LEU A 17 -23.64 13.34 17.95
N SER A 18 -23.51 12.12 18.44
CA SER A 18 -22.20 11.51 18.61
C SER A 18 -21.43 11.76 17.32
N LEU A 19 -20.32 12.50 17.38
CA LEU A 19 -19.33 12.49 16.30
C LEU A 19 -18.80 11.05 16.23
N SER A 20 -19.51 10.16 15.54
CA SER A 20 -18.88 8.97 15.01
C SER A 20 -17.87 9.48 13.99
N LEU A 21 -16.57 9.41 14.31
CA LEU A 21 -15.56 9.55 13.28
C LEU A 21 -15.95 8.62 12.15
N SER A 22 -16.14 9.16 10.95
CA SER A 22 -16.41 8.33 9.78
C SER A 22 -15.19 7.46 9.53
N GLN A 23 -15.39 6.16 9.31
CA GLN A 23 -14.31 5.25 8.92
C GLN A 23 -13.48 5.84 7.76
N PRO A 24 -12.18 5.48 7.64
CA PRO A 24 -11.33 5.92 6.55
C PRO A 24 -12.02 5.65 5.22
N ARG A 25 -12.00 6.63 4.31
CA ARG A 25 -12.63 6.48 3.00
C ARG A 25 -11.83 5.47 2.19
N GLY A 26 -12.40 4.31 1.90
CA GLY A 26 -11.69 3.25 1.21
C GLY A 26 -12.50 1.98 1.03
N ILE A 27 -11.80 0.93 0.62
CA ILE A 27 -12.32 -0.43 0.51
C ILE A 27 -11.37 -1.33 1.31
N LEU A 28 -11.91 -2.04 2.30
CA LEU A 28 -11.18 -3.01 3.11
C LEU A 28 -11.73 -4.40 2.78
N ILE A 29 -10.86 -5.33 2.43
CA ILE A 29 -11.21 -6.65 1.90
C ILE A 29 -10.63 -7.71 2.83
N ASP A 30 -11.50 -8.55 3.38
CA ASP A 30 -11.16 -9.74 4.15
C ASP A 30 -11.05 -10.93 3.18
N CYS A 31 -9.82 -11.37 2.93
CA CYS A 31 -9.53 -12.33 1.87
C CYS A 31 -9.91 -13.75 2.32
N GLY A 32 -10.74 -14.42 1.53
CA GLY A 32 -11.29 -15.73 1.85
C GLY A 32 -12.55 -15.72 2.72
N ALA A 33 -12.94 -14.58 3.28
CA ALA A 33 -14.21 -14.46 3.99
C ALA A 33 -15.41 -14.57 3.03
N THR A 34 -16.49 -15.19 3.50
CA THR A 34 -17.75 -15.34 2.75
C THR A 34 -18.80 -14.32 3.14
N VAL A 35 -18.62 -13.65 4.28
CA VAL A 35 -19.53 -12.66 4.84
C VAL A 35 -18.75 -11.42 5.25
N GLY A 36 -19.38 -10.25 5.11
CA GLY A 36 -18.79 -9.00 5.61
C GLY A 36 -18.80 -8.96 7.14
N SER A 37 -17.88 -8.19 7.71
CA SER A 37 -17.72 -8.04 9.16
C SER A 37 -17.34 -6.59 9.53
N THR A 38 -17.49 -6.25 10.80
CA THR A 38 -16.99 -4.98 11.35
C THR A 38 -16.00 -5.29 12.45
N ILE A 39 -14.76 -4.83 12.28
CA ILE A 39 -13.64 -5.14 13.18
C ILE A 39 -12.97 -3.81 13.54
N ASP A 40 -12.85 -3.53 14.83
CA ASP A 40 -12.30 -2.27 15.37
C ASP A 40 -12.95 -1.00 14.79
N GLY A 41 -14.26 -1.08 14.50
CA GLY A 41 -15.02 0.03 13.92
C GLY A 41 -14.82 0.25 12.42
N LEU A 42 -14.14 -0.68 11.74
CA LEU A 42 -13.91 -0.67 10.29
C LEU A 42 -14.76 -1.76 9.61
N GLU A 43 -15.41 -1.42 8.49
CA GLU A 43 -16.19 -2.37 7.71
C GLU A 43 -15.31 -3.13 6.70
N TRP A 44 -15.36 -4.46 6.76
CA TRP A 44 -14.61 -5.37 5.91
C TRP A 44 -15.55 -6.13 4.97
N LEU A 45 -15.22 -6.12 3.68
CA LEU A 45 -15.97 -6.80 2.63
C LEU A 45 -15.38 -8.18 2.34
N PRO A 46 -16.21 -9.19 2.04
CA PRO A 46 -15.73 -10.45 1.50
C PRO A 46 -15.14 -10.23 0.11
N ASP A 47 -14.15 -11.04 -0.23
CA ASP A 47 -13.28 -10.77 -1.36
C ASP A 47 -13.79 -11.27 -2.73
N GLY A 48 -14.84 -12.09 -2.73
CA GLY A 48 -15.31 -12.82 -3.93
C GLY A 48 -15.74 -11.94 -5.12
N ASN A 49 -16.06 -10.67 -4.90
CA ASN A 49 -16.40 -9.72 -5.96
C ASN A 49 -15.17 -9.02 -6.57
N PHE A 50 -13.99 -9.20 -5.99
CA PHE A 50 -12.76 -8.51 -6.39
C PHE A 50 -11.76 -9.45 -7.06
N VAL A 51 -11.95 -10.76 -6.99
CA VAL A 51 -10.98 -11.76 -7.47
C VAL A 51 -11.71 -12.91 -8.17
N SER A 52 -11.18 -13.37 -9.31
CA SER A 52 -11.82 -14.41 -10.13
C SER A 52 -11.25 -15.82 -9.91
N SER A 53 -10.23 -15.96 -9.07
CA SER A 53 -9.45 -17.20 -8.91
C SER A 53 -8.95 -17.39 -7.48
N GLY A 54 -8.34 -18.54 -7.20
CA GLY A 54 -7.91 -18.91 -5.86
C GLY A 54 -9.05 -19.46 -5.01
N THR A 55 -8.67 -20.09 -3.90
CA THR A 55 -9.58 -20.83 -3.02
C THR A 55 -9.61 -20.15 -1.65
N PRO A 56 -10.80 -19.82 -1.12
CA PRO A 56 -10.93 -19.35 0.26
C PRO A 56 -10.57 -20.50 1.22
N ARG A 57 -9.81 -20.20 2.28
CA ARG A 57 -9.44 -21.16 3.31
C ARG A 57 -9.57 -20.54 4.69
N ASN A 58 -10.05 -21.33 5.64
CA ASN A 58 -10.07 -20.97 7.06
C ASN A 58 -8.82 -21.53 7.74
N LEU A 59 -8.21 -20.74 8.61
CA LEU A 59 -7.18 -21.25 9.50
C LEU A 59 -7.80 -22.09 10.61
N THR A 60 -7.12 -23.17 10.98
CA THR A 60 -7.57 -24.10 12.02
C THR A 60 -7.11 -23.69 13.42
N MET A 61 -6.16 -22.76 13.51
CA MET A 61 -5.60 -22.28 14.77
C MET A 61 -6.37 -21.08 15.32
N PRO A 62 -6.35 -20.84 16.65
CA PRO A 62 -6.92 -19.64 17.24
C PRO A 62 -6.18 -18.39 16.76
N VAL A 63 -6.93 -17.38 16.33
CA VAL A 63 -6.40 -16.12 15.80
C VAL A 63 -7.06 -14.97 16.55
N LEU A 64 -6.26 -14.05 17.10
CA LEU A 64 -6.74 -12.90 17.89
C LEU A 64 -7.41 -11.84 17.02
N VAL A 65 -6.89 -11.61 15.81
CA VAL A 65 -7.37 -10.59 14.89
C VAL A 65 -8.26 -11.24 13.84
N PRO A 66 -9.59 -11.00 13.81
CA PRO A 66 -10.51 -11.79 12.99
C PRO A 66 -10.21 -11.78 11.48
N ILE A 67 -9.73 -10.66 10.92
CA ILE A 67 -9.32 -10.57 9.49
C ILE A 67 -8.17 -11.51 9.10
N LEU A 68 -7.49 -12.11 10.08
CA LEU A 68 -6.40 -13.06 9.84
C LEU A 68 -6.88 -14.51 9.89
N SER A 69 -8.14 -14.77 10.25
CA SER A 69 -8.70 -16.12 10.38
C SER A 69 -9.03 -16.78 9.04
N THR A 70 -9.17 -15.97 8.00
CA THR A 70 -9.43 -16.35 6.61
C THR A 70 -8.29 -15.92 5.71
N VAL A 71 -8.02 -16.71 4.68
CA VAL A 71 -7.10 -16.34 3.60
C VAL A 71 -7.66 -16.78 2.25
N ARG A 72 -7.25 -16.09 1.19
CA ARG A 72 -7.34 -16.62 -0.17
C ARG A 72 -6.00 -17.19 -0.60
N SER A 73 -6.01 -18.45 -1.05
CA SER A 73 -4.85 -19.21 -1.48
C SER A 73 -4.88 -19.44 -2.98
N PHE A 74 -3.75 -19.26 -3.67
CA PHE A 74 -3.63 -19.37 -5.12
C PHE A 74 -2.77 -20.58 -5.50
N PRO A 75 -3.26 -21.46 -6.40
CA PRO A 75 -2.59 -22.72 -6.69
C PRO A 75 -1.24 -22.51 -7.40
N LEU A 76 -0.18 -23.13 -6.89
CA LEU A 76 1.15 -23.10 -7.53
C LEU A 76 1.26 -24.05 -8.73
N GLU A 77 0.59 -25.20 -8.68
CA GLU A 77 0.71 -26.24 -9.70
C GLU A 77 0.38 -25.70 -11.10
N ASN A 78 1.31 -25.85 -12.06
CA ASN A 78 1.22 -25.33 -13.43
C ASN A 78 1.07 -23.79 -13.54
N ASN A 79 1.33 -23.04 -12.46
CA ASN A 79 1.16 -21.59 -12.41
C ASN A 79 2.43 -20.83 -11.99
N LEU A 80 3.60 -21.47 -12.10
CA LEU A 80 4.87 -20.76 -11.94
C LEU A 80 4.96 -19.61 -12.94
N ASN A 81 5.35 -18.42 -12.47
CA ASN A 81 5.37 -17.18 -13.24
C ASN A 81 4.00 -16.70 -13.75
N ARG A 82 2.90 -17.16 -13.14
CA ARG A 82 1.57 -16.58 -13.34
C ARG A 82 1.19 -15.69 -12.18
N LYS A 83 0.33 -14.72 -12.46
CA LYS A 83 -0.22 -13.80 -11.47
C LYS A 83 -1.72 -13.96 -11.33
N PHE A 84 -2.21 -13.73 -10.12
CA PHE A 84 -3.62 -13.68 -9.79
C PHE A 84 -3.91 -12.34 -9.14
N CYS A 85 -4.94 -11.64 -9.62
CA CYS A 85 -5.15 -10.24 -9.29
C CYS A 85 -6.50 -10.02 -8.62
N TYR A 86 -6.48 -9.13 -7.64
CA TYR A 86 -7.65 -8.38 -7.22
C TYR A 86 -7.84 -7.19 -8.15
N GLU A 87 -9.08 -6.92 -8.56
CA GLU A 87 -9.47 -5.78 -9.37
C GLU A 87 -10.45 -4.91 -8.58
N VAL A 88 -9.96 -3.77 -8.09
CA VAL A 88 -10.68 -2.91 -7.15
C VAL A 88 -11.10 -1.63 -7.85
N GLN A 89 -12.38 -1.25 -7.69
CA GLN A 89 -12.90 0.01 -8.23
C GLN A 89 -12.31 1.19 -7.46
N VAL A 90 -11.76 2.16 -8.19
CA VAL A 90 -11.05 3.32 -7.64
C VAL A 90 -11.44 4.61 -8.37
N PHE A 91 -11.20 5.74 -7.72
CA PHE A 91 -11.37 7.06 -8.31
C PHE A 91 -10.10 7.46 -9.06
N ARG A 92 -10.22 7.58 -10.38
CA ARG A 92 -9.12 8.08 -11.22
C ARG A 92 -8.60 9.41 -10.68
N GLY A 93 -7.28 9.50 -10.51
CA GLY A 93 -6.58 10.68 -9.99
C GLY A 93 -6.49 10.74 -8.46
N ALA A 94 -7.17 9.86 -7.72
CA ALA A 94 -7.00 9.77 -6.28
C ALA A 94 -5.74 8.96 -5.92
N LYS A 95 -5.11 9.33 -4.80
CA LYS A 95 -4.01 8.57 -4.20
C LYS A 95 -4.57 7.54 -3.23
N TYR A 96 -4.04 6.34 -3.31
CA TYR A 96 -4.41 5.23 -2.46
C TYR A 96 -3.20 4.75 -1.67
N LEU A 97 -3.38 4.65 -0.36
CA LEU A 97 -2.61 3.72 0.45
C LEU A 97 -3.17 2.32 0.16
N VAL A 98 -2.31 1.47 -0.36
CA VAL A 98 -2.58 0.06 -0.59
C VAL A 98 -1.83 -0.73 0.45
N ARG A 99 -2.55 -1.53 1.25
CA ARG A 99 -1.94 -2.42 2.25
C ARG A 99 -2.35 -3.86 1.99
N THR A 100 -1.37 -4.75 1.97
CA THR A 100 -1.56 -6.20 1.89
C THR A 100 -1.07 -6.83 3.17
N THR A 101 -1.90 -7.68 3.78
CA THR A 101 -1.58 -8.36 5.03
C THR A 101 -1.57 -9.87 4.83
N TYR A 102 -0.57 -10.52 5.43
CA TYR A 102 -0.26 -11.93 5.25
C TYR A 102 -0.04 -12.60 6.61
N PHE A 103 -0.96 -13.47 6.99
CA PHE A 103 -0.80 -14.38 8.12
C PHE A 103 -0.80 -15.83 7.62
N TYR A 104 0.36 -16.49 7.66
CA TYR A 104 0.52 -17.82 7.06
C TYR A 104 -0.26 -18.90 7.81
N GLY A 105 -0.19 -18.90 9.15
CA GLY A 105 -0.97 -19.80 10.02
C GLY A 105 -0.88 -21.29 9.69
N GLY A 106 0.19 -21.74 9.01
CA GLY A 106 0.33 -23.12 8.55
C GLY A 106 -0.67 -23.56 7.47
N ILE A 107 -1.28 -22.63 6.72
CA ILE A 107 -2.42 -22.92 5.83
C ILE A 107 -2.14 -23.98 4.76
N ASN A 108 -0.89 -24.13 4.34
CA ASN A 108 -0.47 -25.11 3.33
C ASN A 108 0.02 -26.43 3.96
N GLY A 109 -0.09 -26.60 5.28
CA GLY A 109 0.40 -27.79 6.00
C GLY A 109 1.92 -27.99 5.93
N ARG A 110 2.67 -26.93 5.58
CA ARG A 110 4.13 -26.96 5.44
C ARG A 110 4.81 -26.12 6.51
N ASP A 111 6.01 -26.52 6.88
CA ASP A 111 6.83 -25.86 7.92
C ASP A 111 7.31 -24.47 7.52
N SER A 112 7.32 -24.12 6.23
CA SER A 112 7.81 -22.83 5.74
C SER A 112 6.79 -22.14 4.83
N PRO A 113 6.54 -20.84 5.03
CA PRO A 113 5.67 -20.07 4.16
C PRO A 113 6.27 -19.92 2.75
N PRO A 114 5.43 -19.75 1.72
CA PRO A 114 5.91 -19.45 0.38
C PRO A 114 6.47 -18.03 0.30
N VAL A 115 7.49 -17.86 -0.55
CA VAL A 115 8.00 -16.55 -0.98
C VAL A 115 7.49 -16.29 -2.39
N PHE A 116 6.91 -15.13 -2.62
CA PHE A 116 6.25 -14.79 -3.89
C PHE A 116 6.27 -13.28 -4.12
N ASP A 117 5.89 -12.84 -5.32
CA ASP A 117 5.89 -11.42 -5.68
C ASP A 117 4.50 -10.81 -5.53
N GLN A 118 4.47 -9.52 -5.19
CA GLN A 118 3.27 -8.68 -5.29
C GLN A 118 3.47 -7.53 -6.27
N ILE A 119 2.39 -7.18 -6.95
CA ILE A 119 2.38 -6.32 -8.13
C ILE A 119 1.20 -5.37 -8.01
N VAL A 120 1.39 -4.10 -8.35
CA VAL A 120 0.31 -3.11 -8.43
C VAL A 120 0.27 -2.47 -9.80
N ASP A 121 -0.86 -2.58 -10.50
CA ASP A 121 -1.06 -2.00 -11.85
C ASP A 121 0.09 -2.28 -12.83
N GLY A 122 0.60 -3.51 -12.83
CA GLY A 122 1.71 -3.94 -13.68
C GLY A 122 3.11 -3.58 -13.18
N THR A 123 3.22 -2.84 -12.07
CA THR A 123 4.49 -2.55 -11.41
C THR A 123 4.82 -3.64 -10.40
N LEU A 124 5.98 -4.30 -10.56
CA LEU A 124 6.50 -5.19 -9.52
C LEU A 124 6.77 -4.36 -8.26
N TRP A 125 6.03 -4.62 -7.19
CA TRP A 125 6.07 -3.80 -6.00
C TRP A 125 7.09 -4.35 -4.99
N ARG A 126 6.92 -5.60 -4.54
CA ARG A 126 7.82 -6.19 -3.55
C ARG A 126 7.75 -7.72 -3.56
N VAL A 127 8.79 -8.36 -3.02
CA VAL A 127 8.74 -9.77 -2.66
C VAL A 127 8.08 -9.91 -1.29
N VAL A 128 7.06 -10.74 -1.20
CA VAL A 128 6.43 -11.16 0.06
C VAL A 128 7.21 -12.31 0.66
N ASN A 129 7.68 -12.11 1.88
CA ASN A 129 8.37 -13.13 2.65
C ASN A 129 7.97 -13.00 4.12
N THR A 130 7.15 -13.95 4.58
CA THR A 130 6.59 -13.95 5.93
C THR A 130 7.33 -14.89 6.88
N THR A 131 8.52 -15.38 6.50
CA THR A 131 9.26 -16.41 7.25
C THR A 131 9.59 -15.98 8.67
N GLU A 132 10.08 -14.75 8.85
CA GLU A 132 10.47 -14.24 10.17
C GLU A 132 9.26 -13.99 11.07
N ASP A 133 8.21 -13.37 10.54
CA ASP A 133 6.98 -13.10 11.29
C ASP A 133 6.24 -14.38 11.65
N TYR A 134 6.19 -15.35 10.74
CA TYR A 134 5.61 -16.67 11.01
C TYR A 134 6.33 -17.39 12.15
N ALA A 135 7.67 -17.34 12.21
CA ALA A 135 8.43 -17.92 13.30
C ALA A 135 8.11 -17.29 14.67
N ARG A 136 7.56 -16.07 14.69
CA ARG A 136 7.08 -15.35 15.87
C ARG A 136 5.56 -15.40 16.05
N ASN A 137 4.87 -16.18 15.21
CA ASN A 137 3.40 -16.26 15.14
C ASN A 137 2.72 -14.89 14.90
N MET A 138 3.33 -14.07 14.06
CA MET A 138 2.88 -12.73 13.68
C MET A 138 2.46 -12.70 12.21
N SER A 139 1.68 -11.68 11.85
CA SER A 139 1.38 -11.35 10.46
C SER A 139 2.39 -10.34 9.90
N SER A 140 2.72 -10.47 8.63
CA SER A 140 3.45 -9.44 7.89
C SER A 140 2.46 -8.52 7.18
N TYR A 141 2.76 -7.23 7.08
CA TYR A 141 2.06 -6.34 6.18
C TYR A 141 3.04 -5.59 5.28
N TYR A 142 2.55 -5.18 4.12
CA TYR A 142 3.26 -4.31 3.20
C TYR A 142 2.33 -3.16 2.86
N GLU A 143 2.86 -1.95 2.82
CA GLU A 143 2.10 -0.75 2.54
C GLU A 143 2.79 0.06 1.44
N GLY A 144 2.01 0.55 0.48
CA GLY A 144 2.51 1.43 -0.56
C GLY A 144 1.50 2.51 -0.91
N VAL A 145 1.99 3.59 -1.52
CA VAL A 145 1.16 4.70 -1.99
C VAL A 145 1.25 4.78 -3.51
N PHE A 146 0.07 4.71 -4.15
CA PHE A 146 -0.06 4.67 -5.60
C PHE A 146 -1.17 5.62 -6.07
N LEU A 147 -0.99 6.19 -7.25
CA LEU A 147 -2.02 7.00 -7.91
C LEU A 147 -2.89 6.13 -8.82
N ALA A 148 -4.20 6.21 -8.66
CA ALA A 148 -5.13 5.54 -9.55
C ALA A 148 -5.15 6.22 -10.93
N GLN A 149 -4.63 5.54 -11.95
CA GLN A 149 -4.59 6.10 -13.32
C GLN A 149 -5.87 5.79 -14.13
N GLY A 150 -6.64 4.80 -13.68
CA GLY A 150 -7.91 4.35 -14.28
C GLY A 150 -9.06 4.33 -13.27
N LYS A 151 -10.16 3.66 -13.62
CA LYS A 151 -11.31 3.41 -12.72
C LYS A 151 -11.18 2.11 -11.92
N THR A 152 -10.19 1.30 -12.27
CA THR A 152 -9.84 0.06 -11.59
C THR A 152 -8.35 0.11 -11.28
N MET A 153 -7.96 -0.38 -10.11
CA MET A 153 -6.58 -0.66 -9.74
C MET A 153 -6.46 -2.15 -9.43
N SER A 154 -5.37 -2.75 -9.89
CA SER A 154 -5.08 -4.16 -9.71
C SER A 154 -3.98 -4.37 -8.69
N VAL A 155 -4.17 -5.33 -7.78
CA VAL A 155 -3.12 -5.85 -6.89
C VAL A 155 -3.01 -7.35 -7.13
N CYS A 156 -1.86 -7.78 -7.63
CA CYS A 156 -1.63 -9.17 -8.01
C CYS A 156 -0.59 -9.83 -7.14
N ILE A 157 -0.76 -11.14 -6.96
CA ILE A 157 0.17 -12.05 -6.32
C ILE A 157 0.67 -13.00 -7.38
N ALA A 158 1.99 -13.21 -7.44
CA ALA A 158 2.61 -14.01 -8.50
C ALA A 158 3.66 -14.98 -7.95
N ALA A 159 3.55 -16.25 -8.34
CA ALA A 159 4.53 -17.26 -7.99
C ALA A 159 5.82 -17.02 -8.78
N ASN A 160 6.94 -16.90 -8.08
CA ASN A 160 8.27 -16.73 -8.64
C ASN A 160 9.09 -18.03 -8.51
N ARG A 161 10.33 -18.05 -9.00
CA ARG A 161 11.21 -19.24 -8.97
C ARG A 161 11.54 -19.78 -7.57
N PHE A 162 11.27 -19.01 -6.51
CA PHE A 162 11.49 -19.40 -5.11
C PHE A 162 10.20 -19.85 -4.43
N THR A 163 9.05 -19.76 -5.09
CA THR A 163 7.76 -20.15 -4.52
C THR A 163 7.67 -21.67 -4.40
N ILE A 164 7.57 -22.16 -3.17
CA ILE A 164 7.56 -23.61 -2.83
C ILE A 164 6.17 -24.16 -2.48
N SER A 165 5.18 -23.29 -2.28
CA SER A 165 3.79 -23.65 -2.00
C SER A 165 2.85 -22.53 -2.43
N ASP A 166 1.54 -22.76 -2.35
CA ASP A 166 0.50 -21.82 -2.79
C ASP A 166 0.66 -20.43 -2.14
N PRO A 167 0.90 -19.36 -2.93
CA PRO A 167 0.81 -18.00 -2.46
C PRO A 167 -0.57 -17.70 -1.83
N PHE A 168 -0.63 -16.73 -0.94
CA PHE A 168 -1.85 -16.44 -0.21
C PHE A 168 -1.92 -14.96 0.17
N ILE A 169 -3.10 -14.49 0.61
CA ILE A 169 -3.31 -13.17 1.20
C ILE A 169 -4.45 -13.24 2.23
N SER A 170 -4.30 -12.52 3.34
CA SER A 170 -5.29 -12.48 4.44
C SER A 170 -6.18 -11.25 4.35
N ALA A 171 -5.60 -10.08 4.02
CA ALA A 171 -6.37 -8.86 3.89
C ALA A 171 -5.77 -7.91 2.84
N LEU A 172 -6.64 -7.11 2.23
CA LEU A 172 -6.28 -6.11 1.22
C LEU A 172 -7.05 -4.82 1.47
N GLU A 173 -6.33 -3.71 1.59
CA GLU A 173 -6.89 -2.41 1.97
C GLU A 173 -6.53 -1.37 0.92
N PHE A 174 -7.52 -0.59 0.49
CA PHE A 174 -7.38 0.57 -0.39
C PHE A 174 -7.95 1.78 0.33
N VAL A 175 -7.09 2.56 0.99
CA VAL A 175 -7.50 3.77 1.72
C VAL A 175 -7.17 5.00 0.87
N ILE A 176 -8.18 5.85 0.62
CA ILE A 176 -8.00 7.10 -0.12
C ILE A 176 -7.27 8.09 0.78
N LEU A 177 -6.13 8.58 0.30
CA LEU A 177 -5.35 9.60 0.98
C LEU A 177 -5.78 11.00 0.55
N GLY A 178 -5.65 11.96 1.47
CA GLY A 178 -5.86 13.37 1.18
C GLY A 178 -4.86 13.92 0.14
N ASP A 179 -5.29 14.93 -0.62
CA ASP A 179 -4.48 15.52 -1.70
C ASP A 179 -3.13 16.06 -1.22
N SER A 180 -3.03 16.51 0.04
CA SER A 180 -1.76 16.99 0.60
C SER A 180 -0.75 15.87 0.84
N LEU A 181 -1.16 14.65 1.24
CA LEU A 181 -0.23 13.60 1.68
C LEU A 181 0.72 13.15 0.56
N TYR A 182 2.03 13.30 0.76
CA TYR A 182 3.08 12.94 -0.21
C TYR A 182 2.95 13.64 -1.58
N ASN A 183 2.29 14.79 -1.66
CA ASN A 183 2.06 15.53 -2.91
C ASN A 183 3.36 15.98 -3.64
N SER A 184 4.49 15.93 -2.95
CA SER A 184 5.82 16.21 -3.49
C SER A 184 6.38 15.09 -4.38
N THR A 185 5.75 13.92 -4.41
CA THR A 185 6.16 12.78 -5.25
C THR A 185 5.46 12.83 -6.62
N ASP A 186 6.24 12.65 -7.70
CA ASP A 186 5.70 12.47 -9.06
C ASP A 186 5.08 11.06 -9.19
N PHE A 187 3.83 10.92 -8.76
CA PHE A 187 3.11 9.65 -8.84
C PHE A 187 2.77 9.19 -10.27
N GLY A 188 3.08 10.00 -11.29
CA GLY A 188 3.05 9.55 -12.69
C GLY A 188 4.22 8.63 -13.04
N LYS A 189 5.31 8.69 -12.27
CA LYS A 189 6.54 7.90 -12.49
C LYS A 189 6.90 6.99 -11.33
N TYR A 190 6.48 7.34 -10.11
CA TYR A 190 6.89 6.63 -8.91
C TYR A 190 5.69 6.21 -8.06
N GLY A 191 5.83 5.09 -7.36
CA GLY A 191 5.07 4.78 -6.15
C GLY A 191 5.96 4.98 -4.93
N LEU A 192 5.36 4.95 -3.74
CA LEU A 192 6.11 4.87 -2.49
C LEU A 192 5.86 3.50 -1.87
N SER A 193 6.92 2.80 -1.47
CA SER A 193 6.84 1.51 -0.77
C SER A 193 7.33 1.71 0.66
N LEU A 194 6.45 1.51 1.65
CA LEU A 194 6.77 1.78 3.05
C LEU A 194 7.92 0.88 3.49
N VAL A 195 8.92 1.53 4.09
CA VAL A 195 10.01 0.86 4.79
C VAL A 195 9.71 0.87 6.27
N ALA A 196 9.46 2.04 6.85
CA ALA A 196 9.26 2.20 8.27
C ALA A 196 8.39 3.43 8.57
N ARG A 197 7.44 3.30 9.50
CA ARG A 197 6.69 4.42 10.06
C ARG A 197 6.60 4.23 11.56
N HIS A 198 7.25 5.10 12.32
CA HIS A 198 7.41 4.91 13.76
C HIS A 198 7.06 6.15 14.58
N SER A 199 6.45 5.92 15.73
CA SER A 199 6.34 6.86 16.85
C SER A 199 7.54 6.65 17.77
N PHE A 200 8.39 7.67 17.90
CA PHE A 200 9.62 7.62 18.68
C PHE A 200 9.36 7.90 20.17
N GLY A 201 10.04 7.15 21.04
CA GLY A 201 9.85 7.21 22.49
C GLY A 201 8.53 6.60 22.94
N TYR A 202 7.91 5.78 22.10
CA TYR A 202 6.63 5.13 22.37
C TYR A 202 6.82 3.61 22.42
N SER A 203 6.29 2.98 23.45
CA SER A 203 6.35 1.52 23.69
C SER A 203 4.97 0.87 23.86
N GLY A 204 3.90 1.61 23.52
CA GLY A 204 2.52 1.12 23.59
C GLY A 204 2.06 0.38 22.33
N PRO A 205 0.76 0.05 22.24
CA PRO A 205 0.18 -0.62 21.06
C PRO A 205 0.23 0.27 19.82
N LEU A 206 0.22 -0.36 18.64
CA LEU A 206 0.20 0.32 17.33
C LEU A 206 -0.80 1.50 17.30
N ILE A 207 -0.32 2.69 16.92
CA ILE A 207 -1.18 3.86 16.71
C ILE A 207 -1.70 3.80 15.28
N ARG A 208 -3.02 3.76 15.12
CA ARG A 208 -3.74 3.65 13.85
C ARG A 208 -5.16 4.24 14.01
N TYR A 209 -6.12 3.92 13.13
CA TYR A 209 -7.51 4.33 13.35
C TYR A 209 -8.01 3.90 14.75
N PRO A 210 -8.76 4.73 15.49
CA PRO A 210 -9.31 6.03 15.09
C PRO A 210 -8.39 7.25 15.27
N ASP A 211 -7.18 7.08 15.83
CA ASP A 211 -6.25 8.20 16.04
C ASP A 211 -5.73 8.74 14.70
N ASP A 212 -5.46 7.86 13.73
CA ASP A 212 -5.09 8.21 12.35
C ASP A 212 -6.29 8.04 11.41
N GLN A 213 -6.77 9.15 10.84
CA GLN A 213 -7.92 9.17 9.92
C GLN A 213 -7.70 8.40 8.60
N PHE A 214 -6.45 8.10 8.25
CA PHE A 214 -6.06 7.31 7.07
C PHE A 214 -5.65 5.89 7.45
N ASP A 215 -5.84 5.50 8.71
CA ASP A 215 -5.45 4.21 9.28
C ASP A 215 -4.01 3.80 8.95
N ARG A 216 -3.09 4.78 8.91
CA ARG A 216 -1.65 4.49 8.78
C ARG A 216 -1.15 3.85 10.07
N PHE A 217 -0.29 2.85 9.91
CA PHE A 217 0.29 2.11 11.04
C PHE A 217 1.54 2.83 11.53
N TRP A 218 1.46 3.44 12.71
CA TRP A 218 2.59 4.06 13.40
C TRP A 218 3.11 3.11 14.48
N GLU A 219 4.19 2.40 14.15
CA GLU A 219 4.79 1.40 15.03
C GLU A 219 5.55 2.04 16.20
N PRO A 220 5.55 1.41 17.38
CA PRO A 220 6.37 1.87 18.50
C PRO A 220 7.86 1.73 18.17
N PHE A 221 8.64 2.77 18.48
CA PHE A 221 10.09 2.71 18.47
C PHE A 221 10.62 3.32 19.75
N ASP A 222 11.11 2.46 20.63
CA ASP A 222 11.66 2.85 21.92
C ASP A 222 13.18 2.64 21.95
N GLN A 223 13.88 3.64 22.49
CA GLN A 223 15.26 3.53 22.94
C GLN A 223 15.24 3.95 24.40
N SER A 224 15.20 2.95 25.30
CA SER A 224 14.87 3.07 26.73
C SER A 224 15.62 4.16 27.49
N ASP A 225 16.81 4.55 27.03
CA ASP A 225 17.68 5.51 27.71
C ASP A 225 17.44 6.98 27.30
N SER A 226 16.56 7.25 26.33
CA SER A 226 16.34 8.60 25.74
C SER A 226 14.88 9.02 25.64
N THR A 227 13.96 8.28 26.26
CA THR A 227 12.51 8.48 26.13
C THR A 227 11.97 9.49 27.14
N VAL A 228 11.19 10.47 26.64
CA VAL A 228 10.48 11.45 27.48
C VAL A 228 9.02 11.56 27.05
N VAL A 229 8.12 11.52 28.04
CA VAL A 229 6.68 11.75 27.88
C VAL A 229 6.40 13.26 27.81
N SER A 230 5.61 13.69 26.84
CA SER A 230 5.12 15.07 26.73
C SER A 230 4.06 15.31 27.81
N ASN A 231 4.20 16.40 28.58
CA ASN A 231 3.31 16.69 29.72
C ASN A 231 2.08 17.55 29.37
N ARG A 232 1.94 18.01 28.12
CA ARG A 232 0.77 18.77 27.65
C ARG A 232 0.43 18.45 26.19
N ASN A 233 -0.78 18.87 25.80
CA ASN A 233 -1.29 18.73 24.43
C ASN A 233 -0.58 19.69 23.48
N ILE A 234 0.14 19.13 22.53
CA ILE A 234 0.78 19.87 21.44
C ILE A 234 -0.27 20.21 20.38
N SER A 235 -0.22 21.43 19.83
CA SER A 235 -1.23 21.90 18.86
C SER A 235 -1.24 21.10 17.56
N VAL A 236 -0.07 20.63 17.11
CA VAL A 236 0.15 19.83 15.88
C VAL A 236 -0.49 20.41 14.60
N SER A 237 -0.79 21.71 14.61
CA SER A 237 -1.52 22.41 13.55
C SER A 237 -0.66 22.71 12.32
N GLY A 238 0.66 22.63 12.43
CA GLY A 238 1.63 22.88 11.37
C GLY A 238 1.83 21.72 10.39
N PHE A 239 1.26 20.54 10.65
CA PHE A 239 1.50 19.35 9.84
C PHE A 239 0.52 19.21 8.66
N TRP A 240 1.01 19.50 7.45
CA TRP A 240 0.23 19.43 6.21
C TRP A 240 -0.19 18.01 5.79
N ASN A 241 0.54 16.99 6.24
CA ASN A 241 0.27 15.57 5.98
C ASN A 241 -0.45 14.85 7.13
N LEU A 242 -0.99 15.64 8.08
CA LEU A 242 -1.98 15.21 9.06
C LEU A 242 -1.58 13.94 9.83
N PRO A 243 -0.37 13.83 10.41
CA PRO A 243 -0.05 12.76 11.36
C PRO A 243 -1.01 12.81 12.57
N PRO A 244 -1.31 11.67 13.19
CA PRO A 244 -2.21 11.60 14.34
C PRO A 244 -1.56 12.31 15.54
N SER A 245 -2.33 13.08 16.32
CA SER A 245 -1.78 13.86 17.44
C SER A 245 -1.07 13.00 18.48
N ARG A 246 -1.51 11.74 18.64
CA ARG A 246 -0.99 10.77 19.61
C ARG A 246 0.50 10.46 19.46
N ILE A 247 1.10 10.61 18.27
CA ILE A 247 2.54 10.38 18.10
C ILE A 247 3.41 11.48 18.72
N PHE A 248 2.80 12.61 19.09
CA PHE A 248 3.49 13.73 19.71
C PHE A 248 3.40 13.70 21.25
N ASP A 249 2.69 12.72 21.81
CA ASP A 249 2.64 12.46 23.26
C ASP A 249 3.99 11.96 23.80
N THR A 250 4.86 11.48 22.92
CA THR A 250 6.21 11.02 23.25
C THR A 250 7.26 11.60 22.31
N LYS A 251 8.51 11.53 22.74
CA LYS A 251 9.69 11.83 21.90
C LYS A 251 10.93 11.16 22.43
N LEU A 252 11.91 10.99 21.55
CA LEU A 252 13.30 10.78 21.95
C LEU A 252 13.97 12.13 22.16
N THR A 253 14.84 12.24 23.17
CA THR A 253 15.61 13.46 23.47
C THR A 253 17.04 13.15 23.90
N SER A 254 17.96 14.09 23.65
CA SER A 254 19.31 14.09 24.23
C SER A 254 19.48 15.17 25.30
N GLY A 255 20.63 15.15 25.99
CA GLY A 255 21.09 16.24 26.85
C GLY A 255 21.31 17.56 26.09
N GLN A 256 21.40 18.69 26.80
CA GLN A 256 21.44 20.05 26.22
C GLN A 256 22.57 20.30 25.20
N SER A 257 23.66 19.55 25.27
CA SER A 257 24.83 19.71 24.39
C SER A 257 25.24 18.40 23.71
N GLU A 258 24.40 17.38 23.76
CA GLU A 258 24.68 16.07 23.20
C GLU A 258 23.88 15.87 21.91
N ALA A 259 24.53 15.28 20.90
CA ALA A 259 23.84 14.85 19.70
C ALA A 259 22.98 13.63 20.03
N LEU A 260 21.74 13.61 19.52
CA LEU A 260 20.91 12.41 19.54
C LEU A 260 21.22 11.60 18.29
N GLU A 261 21.69 10.36 18.46
CA GLU A 261 21.94 9.43 17.37
C GLU A 261 20.90 8.32 17.35
N LEU A 262 20.31 8.12 16.18
CA LEU A 262 19.21 7.22 15.93
C LEU A 262 19.60 6.32 14.76
N ARG A 263 19.74 5.01 14.99
CA ARG A 263 19.86 4.06 13.89
C ARG A 263 18.46 3.64 13.43
N TRP A 264 17.99 4.27 12.36
CA TRP A 264 16.64 4.07 11.85
C TRP A 264 16.57 4.25 10.33
N PRO A 265 15.96 3.30 9.60
CA PRO A 265 15.40 2.01 10.08
C PRO A 265 16.47 1.08 10.70
N SER A 266 16.05 0.09 11.51
CA SER A 266 16.98 -0.75 12.28
C SER A 266 17.75 -1.77 11.43
N TRP A 267 17.26 -2.06 10.22
CA TRP A 267 17.86 -2.97 9.24
C TRP A 267 18.56 -2.22 8.10
N PRO A 268 19.52 -2.87 7.40
CA PRO A 268 20.17 -2.27 6.24
C PRO A 268 19.20 -2.10 5.06
N LEU A 269 19.36 -0.98 4.35
CA LEU A 269 18.56 -0.62 3.20
C LEU A 269 19.28 -0.94 1.88
N PRO A 270 18.55 -1.36 0.83
CA PRO A 270 19.08 -1.40 -0.54
C PRO A 270 19.64 -0.04 -0.99
N SER A 271 20.58 -0.07 -1.94
CA SER A 271 21.10 1.15 -2.54
C SER A 271 20.11 1.73 -3.55
N THR A 272 19.28 2.69 -3.12
CA THR A 272 18.27 3.35 -3.96
C THR A 272 17.87 4.72 -3.38
N MET A 273 16.82 5.33 -3.94
CA MET A 273 16.25 6.59 -3.47
C MET A 273 15.11 6.36 -2.50
N TYR A 274 15.06 7.20 -1.47
CA TYR A 274 14.08 7.13 -0.41
C TYR A 274 13.36 8.47 -0.22
N TYR A 275 12.05 8.40 0.02
CA TYR A 275 11.31 9.50 0.63
C TYR A 275 11.49 9.38 2.14
N ILE A 276 11.91 10.45 2.79
CA ILE A 276 12.12 10.49 4.25
C ILE A 276 11.33 11.68 4.78
N ALA A 277 10.55 11.48 5.84
CA ALA A 277 9.89 12.55 6.59
C ALA A 277 10.15 12.37 8.09
N LEU A 278 10.62 13.42 8.73
CA LEU A 278 10.91 13.46 10.17
C LEU A 278 10.01 14.51 10.83
N TYR A 279 9.44 14.15 11.97
CA TYR A 279 8.40 14.93 12.65
C TYR A 279 8.91 15.46 13.98
N PHE A 280 8.74 16.77 14.16
CA PHE A 280 9.21 17.49 15.34
C PHE A 280 8.10 18.38 15.86
N ALA A 281 7.78 18.25 17.14
CA ALA A 281 6.98 19.22 17.86
C ALA A 281 7.42 19.23 19.33
N ASP A 282 7.35 20.39 19.97
CA ASP A 282 7.71 20.53 21.38
C ASP A 282 6.71 21.44 22.10
N ASP A 283 6.45 21.11 23.36
CA ASP A 283 5.44 21.70 24.23
C ASP A 283 5.94 22.97 24.98
N ARG A 284 7.15 23.43 24.68
CA ARG A 284 7.73 24.56 25.38
C ARG A 284 7.18 25.86 24.80
N ASP A 285 6.36 26.55 25.59
CA ASP A 285 5.94 27.92 25.31
C ASP A 285 7.19 28.77 25.04
N SER A 286 7.17 29.47 23.90
CA SER A 286 8.19 30.39 23.39
C SER A 286 8.61 31.55 24.31
N SER A 287 8.23 31.52 25.59
CA SER A 287 8.54 32.53 26.58
C SER A 287 9.58 32.01 27.59
N PHE A 288 10.83 32.35 27.29
CA PHE A 288 11.97 32.58 28.20
C PHE A 288 12.93 31.44 28.60
N GLU A 289 12.72 30.16 28.28
CA GLU A 289 13.78 29.13 28.45
C GLU A 289 13.88 28.12 27.29
N GLY A 290 14.05 28.67 26.07
CA GLY A 290 14.98 28.09 25.11
C GLY A 290 14.43 27.65 23.76
N SER A 291 14.81 28.37 22.70
CA SER A 291 14.67 27.88 21.32
C SER A 291 15.45 26.57 21.15
N ARG A 292 14.80 25.51 20.66
CA ARG A 292 15.49 24.31 20.19
C ARG A 292 15.79 24.47 18.73
N VAL A 293 17.05 24.81 18.46
CA VAL A 293 17.55 24.94 17.10
C VAL A 293 18.55 23.83 16.88
N LEU A 294 18.25 22.92 15.96
CA LEU A 294 19.07 21.73 15.71
C LEU A 294 19.43 21.57 14.23
N ASN A 295 20.53 20.87 13.99
CA ASN A 295 20.93 20.38 12.67
C ASN A 295 20.61 18.89 12.58
N ILE A 296 20.16 18.47 11.41
CA ILE A 296 19.84 17.08 11.09
C ILE A 296 20.85 16.60 10.06
N SER A 297 21.51 15.49 10.33
CA SER A 297 22.27 14.76 9.32
C SER A 297 21.80 13.32 9.21
N ILE A 298 21.94 12.76 8.02
CA ILE A 298 21.67 11.35 7.72
C ILE A 298 22.95 10.77 7.13
N ASN A 299 23.51 9.73 7.76
CA ASN A 299 24.81 9.15 7.40
C ASN A 299 25.92 10.20 7.29
N HIS A 300 25.97 11.12 8.26
CA HIS A 300 26.91 12.25 8.34
C HIS A 300 26.74 13.33 7.24
N VAL A 301 25.78 13.18 6.33
CA VAL A 301 25.45 14.18 5.32
C VAL A 301 24.36 15.10 5.86
N THR A 302 24.55 16.42 5.72
CA THR A 302 23.57 17.40 6.19
C THR A 302 22.25 17.22 5.46
N TYR A 303 21.20 16.91 6.21
CA TYR A 303 19.83 16.75 5.72
C TYR A 303 19.03 18.05 5.87
N PHE A 304 19.18 18.71 7.01
CA PHE A 304 18.55 20.01 7.27
C PHE A 304 19.33 20.81 8.31
N GLY A 305 19.44 22.12 8.13
CA GLY A 305 20.17 23.00 9.02
C GLY A 305 19.27 24.00 9.75
N ASN A 306 19.61 24.31 11.00
CA ASN A 306 18.96 25.33 11.82
C ASN A 306 17.43 25.15 11.96
N LEU A 307 16.96 23.91 12.17
CA LEU A 307 15.55 23.63 12.41
C LEU A 307 15.12 24.23 13.74
N ASN A 308 14.17 25.16 13.72
CA ASN A 308 13.51 25.67 14.91
C ASN A 308 12.23 24.86 15.21
N VAL A 309 12.23 24.11 16.31
CA VAL A 309 11.08 23.28 16.71
C VAL A 309 10.06 24.12 17.48
N THR A 310 8.78 24.02 17.11
CA THR A 310 7.69 24.81 17.71
C THR A 310 6.52 23.91 18.15
N PRO A 311 5.61 24.39 19.02
CA PRO A 311 4.39 23.65 19.38
C PRO A 311 3.40 23.43 18.24
N ALA A 312 3.48 24.22 17.17
CA ALA A 312 2.71 23.97 15.96
C ALA A 312 3.19 22.70 15.24
N GLY A 313 4.45 22.32 15.44
CA GLY A 313 5.09 21.19 14.78
C GLY A 313 5.63 21.51 13.40
N VAL A 314 6.63 20.74 12.97
CA VAL A 314 7.30 20.87 11.68
C VAL A 314 7.69 19.50 11.14
N THR A 315 7.40 19.27 9.86
CA THR A 315 7.90 18.11 9.11
C THR A 315 9.07 18.54 8.24
N VAL A 316 10.20 17.86 8.39
CA VAL A 316 11.33 17.98 7.46
C VAL A 316 11.35 16.75 6.57
N PHE A 317 11.28 16.94 5.26
CA PHE A 317 11.20 15.83 4.32
C PHE A 317 12.14 15.99 3.12
N ALA A 318 12.53 14.86 2.56
CA ALA A 318 13.20 14.75 1.27
C ALA A 318 12.42 13.75 0.41
N THR A 319 12.27 14.07 -0.87
CA THR A 319 11.50 13.23 -1.80
C THR A 319 12.33 12.12 -2.42
N GLN A 320 13.63 12.33 -2.57
CA GLN A 320 14.59 11.39 -3.13
C GLN A 320 15.94 11.58 -2.43
N TRP A 321 16.14 10.89 -1.32
CA TRP A 321 17.40 10.85 -0.58
C TRP A 321 18.09 9.50 -0.82
N PRO A 322 19.35 9.48 -1.29
CA PRO A 322 20.05 8.23 -1.52
C PRO A 322 20.43 7.58 -0.19
N LEU A 323 20.02 6.33 0.03
CA LEU A 323 20.48 5.51 1.16
C LEU A 323 21.00 4.17 0.66
N SER A 324 21.89 3.57 1.45
CA SER A 324 22.40 2.22 1.27
C SER A 324 22.96 1.74 2.61
N GLY A 325 22.71 0.48 2.95
CA GLY A 325 23.18 -0.11 4.20
C GLY A 325 22.48 0.48 5.42
N LEU A 326 23.18 0.53 6.55
CA LEU A 326 22.63 1.06 7.79
C LEU A 326 22.47 2.57 7.71
N THR A 327 21.36 3.06 8.26
CA THR A 327 21.04 4.49 8.27
C THR A 327 21.11 5.03 9.69
N THR A 328 21.92 6.06 9.88
CA THR A 328 22.04 6.81 11.14
C THR A 328 21.55 8.23 10.93
N ILE A 329 20.54 8.62 11.69
CA ILE A 329 20.06 9.99 11.83
C ILE A 329 20.75 10.61 13.04
N THR A 330 21.38 11.76 12.86
CA THR A 330 22.01 12.51 13.96
C THR A 330 21.35 13.87 14.07
N LEU A 331 20.90 14.21 15.28
CA LEU A 331 20.31 15.50 15.62
C LEU A 331 21.26 16.23 16.56
N SER A 332 21.88 17.32 16.09
CA SER A 332 22.86 18.07 16.87
C SER A 332 22.30 19.44 17.28
N PRO A 333 22.29 19.78 18.58
CA PRO A 333 21.93 21.12 19.02
C PRO A 333 22.89 22.15 18.41
N THR A 334 22.37 23.30 17.97
CA THR A 334 23.21 24.43 17.57
C THR A 334 23.74 25.17 18.80
N ALA A 335 24.79 25.97 18.64
CA ALA A 335 25.40 26.74 19.73
C ALA A 335 24.43 27.69 20.46
N ASN A 336 23.35 28.10 19.78
CA ASN A 336 22.33 28.99 20.34
C ASN A 336 21.10 28.23 20.88
N SER A 337 21.15 26.89 20.90
CA SER A 337 20.08 26.05 21.44
C SER A 337 20.20 25.94 22.94
N ASN A 338 19.11 26.26 23.65
CA ASN A 338 19.05 26.15 25.12
C ASN A 338 18.42 24.80 25.56
N GLY A 339 18.04 23.95 24.61
CA GLY A 339 17.52 22.60 24.83
C GLY A 339 18.25 21.57 23.98
N GLY A 340 18.27 20.32 24.43
CA GLY A 340 18.81 19.19 23.67
C GLY A 340 18.05 18.91 22.37
N SER A 341 18.51 17.94 21.61
CA SER A 341 17.79 17.51 20.39
C SER A 341 16.59 16.66 20.76
N SER A 342 15.54 16.70 19.95
CA SER A 342 14.40 15.78 20.10
C SER A 342 13.74 15.44 18.77
N ILE A 343 13.04 14.32 18.72
CA ILE A 343 12.27 13.87 17.56
C ILE A 343 11.07 13.02 18.01
N ASN A 344 9.92 13.22 17.37
CA ASN A 344 8.66 12.57 17.77
C ASN A 344 8.34 11.36 16.90
N ALA A 345 8.59 11.44 15.59
CA ALA A 345 8.24 10.36 14.67
C ALA A 345 9.03 10.43 13.37
N GLY A 346 8.93 9.38 12.56
CA GLY A 346 9.51 9.33 11.23
C GLY A 346 8.78 8.40 10.28
N GLU A 347 8.85 8.72 8.99
CA GLU A 347 8.49 7.83 7.88
C GLU A 347 9.64 7.70 6.87
N VAL A 348 9.92 6.47 6.44
CA VAL A 348 10.77 6.18 5.28
C VAL A 348 9.99 5.33 4.28
N PHE A 349 10.01 5.74 3.02
CA PHE A 349 9.55 4.95 1.90
C PHE A 349 10.68 4.77 0.89
N GLU A 350 10.79 3.58 0.32
CA GLU A 350 11.52 3.39 -0.92
C GLU A 350 10.73 4.04 -2.07
N VAL A 351 11.43 4.82 -2.92
CA VAL A 351 10.84 5.43 -4.12
C VAL A 351 10.85 4.39 -5.23
N LEU A 352 9.69 3.78 -5.47
CA LEU A 352 9.52 2.69 -6.43
C LEU A 352 9.25 3.25 -7.83
N ALA A 353 10.11 2.95 -8.81
CA ALA A 353 9.82 3.28 -10.20
C ALA A 353 8.65 2.43 -10.73
N LEU A 354 7.67 3.07 -11.36
CA LEU A 354 6.52 2.36 -11.94
C LEU A 354 6.94 1.60 -13.21
N GLY A 355 6.44 0.38 -13.36
CA GLY A 355 6.77 -0.54 -14.47
C GLY A 355 6.16 -0.17 -15.83
N GLY A 356 5.41 0.92 -15.90
CA GLY A 356 4.59 1.30 -17.05
C GLY A 356 3.24 0.59 -17.06
N ARG A 357 2.54 0.67 -18.18
CA ARG A 357 1.22 0.04 -18.39
C ARG A 357 1.08 -0.42 -19.83
N THR A 358 0.31 -1.48 -20.06
CA THR A 358 -0.16 -1.82 -21.39
C THR A 358 -1.04 -0.71 -21.92
N THR A 359 -0.93 -0.41 -23.22
CA THR A 359 -1.78 0.59 -23.88
C THR A 359 -3.26 0.26 -23.64
N THR A 360 -4.02 1.23 -23.13
CA THR A 360 -5.42 1.06 -22.72
C THR A 360 -6.31 0.44 -23.81
N ARG A 361 -6.07 0.76 -25.08
CA ARG A 361 -6.80 0.18 -26.22
C ARG A 361 -6.64 -1.33 -26.29
N ASP A 362 -5.43 -1.83 -26.04
CA ASP A 362 -5.11 -3.25 -26.11
C ASP A 362 -5.65 -3.98 -24.88
N VAL A 363 -5.59 -3.35 -23.69
CA VAL A 363 -6.22 -3.87 -22.46
C VAL A 363 -7.73 -4.08 -22.67
N ILE A 364 -8.45 -3.04 -23.13
CA ILE A 364 -9.90 -3.14 -23.39
C ILE A 364 -10.21 -4.23 -24.43
N ALA A 365 -9.39 -4.35 -25.48
CA ALA A 365 -9.58 -5.36 -26.49
C ALA A 365 -9.40 -6.78 -25.93
N LEU A 366 -8.36 -7.01 -25.14
CA LEU A 366 -8.10 -8.30 -24.48
C LEU A 366 -9.14 -8.63 -23.41
N GLU A 367 -9.62 -7.67 -22.61
CA GLU A 367 -10.74 -7.88 -21.69
C GLU A 367 -12.02 -8.30 -22.43
N THR A 368 -12.28 -7.69 -23.59
CA THR A 368 -13.44 -8.08 -24.41
C THR A 368 -13.28 -9.48 -25.00
N ILE A 369 -12.06 -9.88 -25.38
CA ILE A 369 -11.76 -11.24 -25.84
C ILE A 369 -11.89 -12.24 -24.68
N LYS A 370 -11.36 -11.92 -23.49
CA LYS A 370 -11.53 -12.71 -22.27
C LYS A 370 -13.00 -13.02 -22.02
N ASN A 371 -13.86 -12.00 -22.07
CA ASN A 371 -15.28 -12.12 -21.81
C ASN A 371 -16.06 -12.86 -22.92
N SER A 372 -15.48 -13.06 -24.11
CA SER A 372 -16.08 -13.88 -25.17
C SER A 372 -15.72 -15.36 -25.09
N LEU A 373 -14.82 -15.73 -24.18
CA LEU A 373 -14.44 -17.09 -23.86
C LEU A 373 -15.23 -17.58 -22.63
N GLN A 374 -15.66 -18.84 -22.65
CA GLN A 374 -16.34 -19.47 -21.51
C GLN A 374 -15.34 -19.91 -20.43
N ASN A 375 -14.10 -20.23 -20.84
CA ASN A 375 -13.02 -20.72 -19.99
C ASN A 375 -11.68 -20.05 -20.35
N PRO A 376 -11.56 -18.71 -20.21
CA PRO A 376 -10.29 -18.02 -20.45
C PRO A 376 -9.19 -18.54 -19.50
N PRO A 377 -7.90 -18.39 -19.85
CA PRO A 377 -6.81 -18.73 -18.94
C PRO A 377 -6.93 -18.01 -17.59
N LEU A 378 -6.62 -18.73 -16.50
CA LEU A 378 -6.88 -18.27 -15.13
C LEU A 378 -6.10 -17.01 -14.73
N ASP A 379 -4.98 -16.75 -15.39
CA ASP A 379 -4.08 -15.62 -15.16
C ASP A 379 -4.40 -14.39 -16.03
N TRP A 380 -5.49 -14.42 -16.80
CA TRP A 380 -5.97 -13.27 -17.58
C TRP A 380 -6.64 -12.21 -16.68
N ASN A 381 -5.91 -11.68 -15.70
CA ASN A 381 -6.36 -10.63 -14.78
C ASN A 381 -5.24 -9.58 -14.58
N GLY A 382 -5.62 -8.33 -14.26
CA GLY A 382 -4.66 -7.23 -14.15
C GLY A 382 -4.02 -6.82 -15.49
N ASP A 383 -2.82 -6.23 -15.47
CA ASP A 383 -2.17 -5.77 -16.71
C ASP A 383 -1.74 -6.97 -17.59
N PRO A 384 -2.07 -7.03 -18.89
CA PRO A 384 -1.78 -8.21 -19.71
C PRO A 384 -0.30 -8.39 -20.06
N CYS A 385 0.49 -7.32 -20.06
CA CYS A 385 1.88 -7.35 -20.48
C CYS A 385 2.89 -7.21 -19.33
N LEU A 386 2.46 -6.68 -18.18
CA LEU A 386 3.35 -6.25 -17.11
C LEU A 386 3.05 -6.88 -15.75
N PRO A 387 4.08 -7.17 -14.93
CA PRO A 387 5.50 -7.19 -15.28
C PRO A 387 5.79 -8.22 -16.37
N ARG A 388 6.93 -8.08 -17.07
CA ARG A 388 7.26 -8.90 -18.25
C ARG A 388 7.31 -10.39 -17.93
N GLU A 389 7.71 -10.72 -16.71
CA GLU A 389 7.82 -12.07 -16.17
C GLU A 389 6.45 -12.73 -15.96
N TYR A 390 5.40 -11.91 -15.77
CA TYR A 390 4.05 -12.31 -15.37
C TYR A 390 3.01 -11.92 -16.42
N ARG A 391 3.38 -11.93 -17.70
CA ARG A 391 2.45 -11.71 -18.81
C ARG A 391 1.32 -12.72 -18.78
N TRP A 392 0.15 -12.32 -19.26
CA TRP A 392 -0.96 -13.25 -19.46
C TRP A 392 -0.54 -14.43 -20.32
N THR A 393 -0.98 -15.62 -19.95
CA THR A 393 -0.73 -16.84 -20.70
C THR A 393 -1.08 -16.65 -22.18
N GLY A 394 -0.10 -16.94 -23.05
CA GLY A 394 -0.23 -16.81 -24.50
C GLY A 394 -0.01 -15.40 -25.06
N VAL A 395 0.18 -14.37 -24.24
CA VAL A 395 0.34 -12.99 -24.70
C VAL A 395 1.81 -12.59 -24.77
N THR A 396 2.24 -12.08 -25.92
CA THR A 396 3.55 -11.41 -26.08
C THR A 396 3.32 -9.94 -26.39
N CYS A 397 4.16 -9.09 -25.81
CA CYS A 397 4.05 -7.65 -25.94
C CYS A 397 5.36 -7.03 -26.44
N SER A 398 5.24 -5.85 -27.05
CA SER A 398 6.37 -5.02 -27.46
C SER A 398 7.12 -4.46 -26.25
N GLU A 399 8.40 -4.17 -26.44
CA GLU A 399 9.19 -3.43 -25.46
C GLU A 399 9.12 -1.90 -25.70
N GLY A 400 9.59 -1.13 -24.72
CA GLY A 400 9.67 0.32 -24.79
C GLY A 400 8.53 1.05 -24.05
N PRO A 401 8.44 2.39 -24.19
CA PRO A 401 7.56 3.22 -23.37
C PRO A 401 6.07 3.03 -23.71
N ARG A 402 5.76 2.49 -24.89
CA ARG A 402 4.40 2.22 -25.33
C ARG A 402 4.24 0.72 -25.58
N ILE A 403 3.83 0.01 -24.54
CA ILE A 403 3.68 -1.44 -24.57
C ILE A 403 2.38 -1.79 -25.30
N ARG A 404 2.51 -2.62 -26.33
CA ARG A 404 1.43 -3.10 -27.21
C ARG A 404 1.44 -4.61 -27.27
N VAL A 405 0.28 -5.22 -27.46
CA VAL A 405 0.16 -6.67 -27.69
C VAL A 405 0.58 -6.96 -29.14
N ILE A 406 1.56 -7.85 -29.31
CA ILE A 406 2.11 -8.21 -30.64
C ILE A 406 1.76 -9.64 -31.04
N THR A 407 1.63 -10.57 -30.09
CA THR A 407 1.20 -11.93 -30.42
C THR A 407 0.21 -12.48 -29.39
N ILE A 408 -0.71 -13.32 -29.85
CA ILE A 408 -1.59 -14.12 -29.00
C ILE A 408 -1.48 -15.59 -29.44
N ASN A 409 -0.95 -16.46 -28.59
CA ASN A 409 -0.86 -17.90 -28.83
C ASN A 409 -1.62 -18.66 -27.75
N LEU A 410 -2.78 -19.17 -28.12
CA LEU A 410 -3.68 -19.94 -27.25
C LEU A 410 -3.95 -21.33 -27.82
N THR A 411 -2.99 -21.86 -28.59
CA THR A 411 -3.10 -23.18 -29.23
C THR A 411 -3.30 -24.29 -28.20
N SER A 412 -4.22 -25.22 -28.45
CA SER A 412 -4.43 -26.42 -27.63
C SER A 412 -4.79 -26.14 -26.16
N MET A 413 -5.44 -25.01 -25.86
CA MET A 413 -5.84 -24.65 -24.49
C MET A 413 -7.24 -25.15 -24.12
N GLY A 414 -7.93 -25.84 -25.03
CA GLY A 414 -9.30 -26.32 -24.80
C GLY A 414 -10.31 -25.19 -24.64
N LEU A 415 -10.04 -24.02 -25.23
CA LEU A 415 -10.91 -22.85 -25.14
C LEU A 415 -12.24 -23.10 -25.84
N VAL A 416 -13.32 -22.64 -25.20
CA VAL A 416 -14.70 -22.69 -25.68
C VAL A 416 -15.24 -21.26 -25.73
N GLY A 417 -16.05 -20.94 -26.74
CA GLY A 417 -16.65 -19.62 -26.90
C GLY A 417 -16.49 -19.11 -28.32
N SER A 418 -16.18 -17.82 -28.47
CA SER A 418 -15.97 -17.18 -29.77
C SER A 418 -14.82 -16.16 -29.72
N LEU A 419 -14.25 -15.85 -30.88
CA LEU A 419 -13.27 -14.78 -31.01
C LEU A 419 -13.99 -13.44 -31.16
N SER A 420 -13.88 -12.57 -30.15
CA SER A 420 -14.47 -11.23 -30.20
C SER A 420 -13.94 -10.40 -31.38
N PRO A 421 -14.80 -9.63 -32.09
CA PRO A 421 -14.37 -8.65 -33.08
C PRO A 421 -13.40 -7.58 -32.55
N SER A 422 -13.31 -7.41 -31.24
CA SER A 422 -12.32 -6.52 -30.62
C SER A 422 -10.86 -6.90 -30.89
N VAL A 423 -10.59 -8.12 -31.36
CA VAL A 423 -9.25 -8.51 -31.85
C VAL A 423 -8.73 -7.55 -32.93
N ALA A 424 -9.62 -7.01 -33.77
CA ALA A 424 -9.31 -6.04 -34.81
C ALA A 424 -8.76 -4.69 -34.26
N ARG A 425 -8.90 -4.44 -32.95
CA ARG A 425 -8.38 -3.25 -32.27
C ARG A 425 -6.91 -3.40 -31.84
N LEU A 426 -6.37 -4.61 -31.85
CA LEU A 426 -4.98 -4.93 -31.54
C LEU A 426 -4.08 -4.62 -32.73
N THR A 427 -4.00 -3.35 -33.14
CA THR A 427 -3.35 -2.94 -34.41
C THR A 427 -1.85 -3.22 -34.50
N ALA A 428 -1.21 -3.67 -33.42
CA ALA A 428 0.19 -4.06 -33.36
C ALA A 428 0.40 -5.58 -33.49
N LEU A 429 -0.69 -6.35 -33.63
CA LEU A 429 -0.65 -7.81 -33.71
C LEU A 429 0.03 -8.27 -35.01
N THR A 430 1.07 -9.09 -34.87
CA THR A 430 1.77 -9.74 -35.99
C THR A 430 1.40 -11.20 -36.13
N GLY A 431 0.94 -11.86 -35.05
CA GLY A 431 0.52 -13.26 -35.10
C GLY A 431 -0.55 -13.61 -34.08
N ILE A 432 -1.51 -14.42 -34.51
CA ILE A 432 -2.50 -15.06 -33.64
C ILE A 432 -2.51 -16.56 -33.92
N TRP A 433 -2.56 -17.38 -32.86
CA TRP A 433 -2.67 -18.83 -32.96
C TRP A 433 -3.77 -19.32 -32.02
N LEU A 434 -4.85 -19.83 -32.61
CA LEU A 434 -6.01 -20.34 -31.87
C LEU A 434 -6.30 -21.82 -32.20
N GLY A 435 -5.39 -22.49 -32.89
CA GLY A 435 -5.58 -23.86 -33.35
C GLY A 435 -5.86 -24.86 -32.22
N ASN A 436 -6.57 -25.93 -32.54
CA ASN A 436 -6.91 -27.00 -31.60
C ASN A 436 -7.69 -26.51 -30.35
N ASN A 437 -8.68 -25.64 -30.57
CA ASN A 437 -9.66 -25.21 -29.57
C ASN A 437 -11.09 -25.44 -30.09
N SER A 438 -12.07 -25.35 -29.20
CA SER A 438 -13.50 -25.51 -29.50
C SER A 438 -14.18 -24.14 -29.67
N LEU A 439 -13.54 -23.23 -30.41
CA LEU A 439 -14.09 -21.92 -30.72
C LEU A 439 -15.16 -22.03 -31.80
N SER A 440 -16.19 -21.20 -31.69
CA SER A 440 -17.36 -21.17 -32.56
C SER A 440 -17.65 -19.74 -33.05
N GLY A 441 -18.56 -19.61 -34.01
CA GLY A 441 -18.94 -18.33 -34.61
C GLY A 441 -18.13 -17.97 -35.85
N SER A 442 -18.47 -16.83 -36.45
CA SER A 442 -17.79 -16.31 -37.63
C SER A 442 -16.45 -15.66 -37.26
N LEU A 443 -15.44 -15.81 -38.12
CA LEU A 443 -14.22 -15.05 -38.00
C LEU A 443 -14.53 -13.54 -38.12
N PRO A 444 -14.10 -12.70 -37.17
CA PRO A 444 -14.32 -11.26 -37.25
C PRO A 444 -13.53 -10.63 -38.40
N ASP A 445 -13.93 -9.43 -38.84
CA ASP A 445 -13.16 -8.67 -39.83
C ASP A 445 -11.79 -8.24 -39.25
N LEU A 446 -10.71 -8.77 -39.83
CA LEU A 446 -9.33 -8.47 -39.45
C LEU A 446 -8.65 -7.47 -40.39
N SER A 447 -9.39 -6.86 -41.33
CA SER A 447 -8.84 -5.98 -42.37
C SER A 447 -8.07 -4.76 -41.84
N SER A 448 -8.30 -4.36 -40.58
CA SER A 448 -7.58 -3.30 -39.87
C SER A 448 -6.16 -3.70 -39.42
N LEU A 449 -5.86 -4.99 -39.32
CA LEU A 449 -4.59 -5.52 -38.81
C LEU A 449 -3.55 -5.60 -39.94
N LYS A 450 -3.03 -4.44 -40.35
CA LYS A 450 -2.17 -4.28 -41.54
C LYS A 450 -0.81 -4.99 -41.47
N ILE A 451 -0.38 -5.38 -40.29
CA ILE A 451 0.91 -6.04 -40.05
C ILE A 451 0.74 -7.47 -39.54
N LEU A 452 -0.48 -8.03 -39.62
CA LEU A 452 -0.75 -9.42 -39.26
C LEU A 452 -0.14 -10.34 -40.32
N GLU A 453 0.76 -11.22 -39.90
CA GLU A 453 1.47 -12.16 -40.76
C GLU A 453 0.91 -13.59 -40.63
N ILE A 454 0.39 -13.95 -39.44
CA ILE A 454 -0.04 -15.31 -39.10
C ILE A 454 -1.41 -15.29 -38.41
N LEU A 455 -2.31 -16.20 -38.84
CA LEU A 455 -3.67 -16.41 -38.30
C LEU A 455 -3.93 -17.89 -38.01
#